data_AF-A0A0B8T5V7-F1
#
_entry.id   AF-A0A0B8T5V7-F1
#
_cell.length_a   1.000
_cell.length_b   1.000
_cell.length_c   1.000
_cell.angle_alpha   90.00
_cell.angle_beta   90.00
_cell.angle_gamma   90.00
#
_symmetry.space_group_name_H-M   'P 1'
#
loop_
_entity.id
_entity.type
_entity.pdbx_description
1 polymer ?
#
loop_
_entity_poly.entity_id
_entity_poly.type
_entity_poly.pdbx_seq_one_letter_code
_entity_poly.pdbx_strand_id
1 'polypeptide(L)'
;MAIKRKFGRFFMGNLNWNYNGEFDVFPPVPAFTFHKNSPHLQALSNIYDIKTAVDGYTIVFFWSSMLKRQSFEAYKQLTESIDTADPVAVNLINIDNFYIALSE
;
A
#
# COMPACT_ATOMS: atom_id res chain seq x y z
N MET A 1 -6.91 -24.05 48.37
CA MET A 1 -7.53 -24.32 47.05
C MET A 1 -7.54 -23.00 46.29
N ALA A 2 -6.63 -22.80 45.34
CA ALA A 2 -6.46 -21.53 44.62
C ALA A 2 -6.84 -21.72 43.15
N ILE A 3 -7.91 -21.04 42.73
CA ILE A 3 -8.40 -21.04 41.34
C ILE A 3 -7.50 -20.10 40.54
N LYS A 4 -6.55 -20.65 39.78
CA LYS A 4 -5.79 -19.90 38.77
C LYS A 4 -6.70 -19.62 37.57
N ARG A 5 -7.20 -18.38 37.46
CA ARG A 5 -7.87 -17.89 36.25
C ARG A 5 -6.83 -17.80 35.12
N LYS A 6 -6.96 -18.68 34.11
CA LYS A 6 -6.25 -18.55 32.83
C LYS A 6 -6.82 -17.32 32.11
N PHE A 7 -6.05 -16.23 32.07
CA PHE A 7 -6.29 -15.15 31.12
C PHE A 7 -6.09 -15.72 29.70
N GLY A 8 -7.17 -15.73 28.91
CA GLY A 8 -7.08 -15.99 27.49
C GLY A 8 -6.21 -14.92 26.83
N ARG A 9 -5.16 -15.34 26.10
CA ARG A 9 -4.43 -14.45 25.19
C ARG A 9 -5.40 -13.99 24.11
N PHE A 10 -5.85 -12.75 24.20
CA PHE A 10 -6.39 -12.04 23.05
C PHE A 10 -5.25 -11.88 22.03
N PHE A 11 -5.28 -12.65 20.95
CA PHE A 11 -4.49 -12.36 19.76
C PHE A 11 -5.08 -11.10 19.11
N MET A 12 -4.67 -9.92 19.57
CA MET A 12 -4.75 -8.71 18.74
C MET A 12 -3.72 -8.88 17.63
N GLY A 13 -4.10 -9.56 16.56
CA GLY A 13 -3.24 -9.76 15.40
C GLY A 13 -2.90 -8.42 14.76
N ASN A 14 -1.66 -7.97 14.90
CA ASN A 14 -1.12 -6.93 14.04
C ASN A 14 -0.88 -7.56 12.68
N LEU A 15 -1.73 -7.23 11.69
CA LEU A 15 -1.52 -7.66 10.32
C LEU A 15 -0.31 -6.90 9.76
N ASN A 16 0.83 -7.58 9.61
CA ASN A 16 1.99 -7.03 8.92
C ASN A 16 1.80 -7.19 7.42
N TRP A 17 1.48 -6.11 6.72
CA TRP A 17 1.30 -6.11 5.26
C TRP A 17 2.61 -6.34 4.50
N ASN A 18 3.76 -6.07 5.14
CA ASN A 18 5.09 -6.34 4.61
C ASN A 18 5.70 -7.62 5.20
N TYR A 19 4.89 -8.65 5.44
CA TYR A 19 5.40 -9.92 5.99
C TYR A 19 6.48 -10.57 5.12
N ASN A 20 6.39 -10.38 3.80
CA ASN A 20 7.32 -10.93 2.81
C ASN A 20 8.55 -10.02 2.56
N GLY A 21 8.65 -8.86 3.20
CA GLY A 21 9.74 -7.90 2.95
C GLY A 21 9.72 -7.27 1.55
N GLU A 22 8.56 -7.23 0.90
CA GLU A 22 8.40 -6.69 -0.46
C GLU A 22 8.69 -5.19 -0.56
N PHE A 23 8.63 -4.46 0.56
CA PHE A 23 8.97 -3.04 0.65
C PHE A 23 10.37 -2.76 1.19
N ASP A 24 11.16 -3.79 1.52
CA ASP A 24 12.48 -3.63 2.17
C ASP A 24 13.57 -3.17 1.17
N VAL A 25 13.29 -3.24 -0.13
CA VAL A 25 14.21 -2.89 -1.22
C VAL A 25 13.54 -1.93 -2.20
N PHE A 26 14.35 -1.11 -2.88
CA PHE A 26 13.87 -0.19 -3.92
C PHE A 26 14.44 -0.55 -5.32
N PRO A 27 13.60 -0.60 -6.37
CA PRO A 27 12.14 -0.46 -6.33
C PRO A 27 11.48 -1.63 -5.58
N PRO A 28 10.31 -1.39 -4.93
CA PRO A 28 9.61 -2.44 -4.21
C PRO A 28 9.21 -3.57 -5.16
N VAL A 29 9.15 -4.80 -4.64
CA VAL A 29 8.77 -5.96 -5.43
C VAL A 29 7.28 -5.85 -5.75
N PRO A 30 6.88 -5.71 -7.02
CA PRO A 30 5.48 -5.54 -7.36
C PRO A 30 4.75 -6.88 -7.22
N ALA A 31 3.60 -6.88 -6.53
CA ALA A 31 2.71 -8.04 -6.50
C ALA A 31 2.18 -8.43 -7.90
N PHE A 32 2.14 -7.46 -8.83
CA PHE A 32 1.73 -7.66 -10.21
C PHE A 32 2.45 -6.69 -11.16
N THR A 33 2.88 -7.17 -12.33
CA THR A 33 3.55 -6.34 -13.35
C THR A 33 2.63 -6.13 -14.56
N PHE A 34 2.41 -4.88 -14.96
CA PHE A 34 1.67 -4.55 -16.18
C PHE A 34 2.61 -4.45 -17.38
N HIS A 35 2.16 -4.92 -18.54
CA HIS A 35 2.84 -4.60 -19.80
C HIS A 35 2.70 -3.11 -20.13
N LYS A 36 3.75 -2.52 -20.74
CA LYS A 36 3.93 -1.08 -20.97
C LYS A 36 2.77 -0.38 -21.71
N ASN A 37 1.87 -1.14 -22.35
CA ASN A 37 0.69 -0.65 -23.07
C ASN A 37 -0.62 -1.35 -22.64
N SER A 38 -0.69 -1.84 -21.41
CA SER A 38 -1.91 -2.45 -20.89
C SER A 38 -3.07 -1.46 -20.93
N PRO A 39 -4.24 -1.81 -21.51
CA PRO A 39 -5.44 -0.99 -21.45
C PRO A 39 -5.84 -0.61 -20.02
N HIS A 40 -5.53 -1.48 -19.06
CA HIS A 40 -5.81 -1.26 -17.64
C HIS A 40 -4.96 -0.12 -17.05
N LEU A 41 -3.71 0.02 -17.49
CA LEU A 41 -2.84 1.11 -17.03
C LEU A 41 -3.32 2.45 -17.58
N GLN A 42 -3.72 2.48 -18.86
CA GLN A 42 -4.32 3.69 -19.45
C GLN A 42 -5.63 4.09 -18.78
N ALA A 43 -6.49 3.12 -18.47
CA ALA A 43 -7.74 3.36 -17.73
C ALA A 43 -7.46 3.95 -16.34
N LEU A 44 -6.49 3.40 -15.60
CA LEU A 44 -6.10 3.91 -14.29
C LEU A 44 -5.59 5.36 -14.36
N SER A 45 -4.72 5.67 -15.32
CA SER A 45 -4.21 7.04 -15.51
C SER A 45 -5.32 8.04 -15.81
N ASN A 46 -6.34 7.63 -16.59
CA ASN A 46 -7.47 8.49 -16.92
C ASN A 46 -8.42 8.75 -15.74
N ILE A 47 -8.57 7.78 -14.84
CA ILE A 47 -9.48 7.89 -13.68
C ILE A 47 -8.85 8.73 -12.56
N TYR A 48 -7.55 8.54 -12.32
CA TYR A 48 -6.89 9.06 -11.11
C TYR A 48 -5.87 10.19 -11.35
N ASP A 49 -5.72 10.66 -12.59
CA ASP A 49 -4.76 11.72 -12.98
C ASP A 49 -3.35 11.46 -12.43
N ILE A 50 -2.81 10.27 -12.74
CA ILE A 50 -1.53 9.80 -12.19
C ILE A 50 -0.39 10.64 -12.77
N LYS A 51 0.35 11.35 -11.91
CA LYS A 51 1.54 12.11 -12.29
C LYS A 51 2.71 11.16 -12.48
N THR A 52 3.29 11.16 -13.68
CA THR A 52 4.45 10.33 -14.02
C THR A 52 5.75 11.12 -13.88
N ALA A 53 6.76 10.54 -13.24
CA ALA A 53 8.13 11.04 -13.32
C ALA A 53 8.66 10.91 -14.77
N VAL A 54 9.34 11.94 -15.29
CA VAL A 54 9.81 11.98 -16.68
C VAL A 54 10.95 10.98 -16.92
N ASP A 55 11.90 10.87 -15.97
CA ASP A 55 13.08 10.01 -16.07
C ASP A 55 13.34 9.24 -14.76
N GLY A 56 12.29 8.67 -14.17
CA GLY A 56 12.44 7.96 -12.89
C GLY A 56 11.26 7.08 -12.55
N TYR A 57 11.08 6.79 -11.26
CA TYR A 57 10.06 5.88 -10.80
C TYR A 57 8.75 6.61 -10.49
N THR A 58 7.64 6.01 -10.88
CA THR A 58 6.31 6.46 -10.44
C THR A 58 5.69 5.36 -9.59
N ILE A 59 5.40 5.69 -8.33
CA ILE A 59 4.74 4.79 -7.40
C ILE A 59 3.30 5.24 -7.24
N VAL A 60 2.37 4.29 -7.32
CA VAL A 60 0.95 4.52 -7.08
C VAL A 60 0.58 3.77 -5.82
N PHE A 61 0.24 4.50 -4.77
CA PHE A 61 -0.08 3.95 -3.46
C PHE A 61 -1.56 4.17 -3.15
N PHE A 62 -2.31 3.07 -3.08
CA PHE A 62 -3.72 3.07 -2.72
C PHE A 62 -3.88 2.98 -1.20
N TRP A 63 -4.71 3.84 -0.60
CA TRP A 63 -4.92 3.88 0.84
C TRP A 63 -6.39 4.06 1.21
N SER A 64 -6.75 3.66 2.43
CA SER A 64 -8.11 3.77 2.96
C SER A 64 -8.13 4.25 4.40
N SER A 65 -9.10 5.10 4.75
CA SER A 65 -9.39 5.50 6.13
C SER A 65 -9.93 4.33 6.97
N MET A 66 -10.56 3.33 6.34
CA MET A 66 -11.01 2.12 7.03
C MET A 66 -9.84 1.26 7.53
N LEU A 67 -8.69 1.34 6.86
CA LEU A 67 -7.45 0.62 7.18
C LEU A 67 -6.31 1.58 7.56
N LYS A 68 -6.64 2.69 8.25
CA LYS A 68 -5.73 3.81 8.50
C LYS A 68 -4.37 3.41 9.05
N ARG A 69 -4.32 2.52 10.06
CA ARG A 69 -3.06 2.11 10.68
C ARG A 69 -2.17 1.35 9.68
N GLN A 70 -2.75 0.39 8.98
CA GLN A 70 -2.05 -0.43 7.99
C GLN A 70 -1.58 0.41 6.81
N SER A 71 -2.43 1.29 6.28
CA SER A 71 -2.05 2.20 5.21
C SER A 71 -0.92 3.14 5.62
N PHE A 72 -0.94 3.66 6.85
CA PHE A 72 0.13 4.53 7.34
C PHE A 72 1.45 3.77 7.53
N GLU A 73 1.41 2.57 8.13
CA GLU A 73 2.61 1.75 8.34
C GLU A 73 3.25 1.34 7.00
N ALA A 74 2.46 0.90 6.03
CA ALA A 74 2.94 0.53 4.70
C ALA A 74 3.50 1.76 3.94
N TYR A 75 2.83 2.91 4.01
CA TYR A 75 3.32 4.14 3.40
C TYR A 75 4.65 4.59 4.00
N LYS A 76 4.76 4.54 5.33
CA LYS A 76 6.00 4.88 6.03
C LYS A 76 7.16 4.00 5.56
N GLN A 77 6.97 2.68 5.55
CA GLN A 77 7.99 1.73 5.08
C GLN A 77 8.41 1.99 3.63
N LEU A 78 7.44 2.23 2.74
CA LEU A 78 7.71 2.59 1.35
C LEU A 78 8.56 3.87 1.25
N THR A 79 8.23 4.92 2.01
CA THR A 79 9.00 6.17 1.98
C THR A 79 10.39 6.02 2.58
N GLU A 80 10.57 5.16 3.57
CA GLU A 80 11.86 4.87 4.19
C GLU A 80 12.75 4.01 3.27
N SER A 81 12.18 3.19 2.39
CA SER A 81 12.95 2.38 1.43
C SER A 81 13.33 3.12 0.15
N ILE A 82 12.68 4.26 -0.16
CA ILE A 82 13.10 5.15 -1.25
C ILE A 82 14.42 5.84 -0.86
N ASP A 83 15.53 5.17 -1.17
CA ASP A 83 16.90 5.70 -1.04
C ASP A 83 17.60 5.62 -2.40
N THR A 84 17.14 6.46 -3.34
CA THR A 84 17.68 6.52 -4.71
C THR A 84 18.02 7.95 -5.12
N ALA A 85 19.02 8.09 -5.98
CA ALA A 85 19.33 9.34 -6.66
C ALA A 85 18.35 9.67 -7.80
N ASP A 86 17.55 8.68 -8.24
CA ASP A 86 16.59 8.86 -9.32
C ASP A 86 15.34 9.63 -8.85
N PRO A 87 14.73 10.47 -9.70
CA PRO A 87 13.47 11.14 -9.37
C PRO A 87 12.34 10.14 -9.10
N VAL A 88 11.66 10.26 -7.96
CA VAL A 88 10.50 9.41 -7.63
C VAL A 88 9.25 10.27 -7.47
N ALA A 89 8.20 9.95 -8.21
CA ALA A 89 6.87 10.54 -8.07
C ALA A 89 5.96 9.55 -7.33
N VAL A 90 5.42 9.94 -6.17
CA VAL A 90 4.49 9.13 -5.39
C VAL A 90 3.08 9.71 -5.51
N ASN A 91 2.15 8.91 -6.05
CA ASN A 91 0.74 9.25 -6.19
C ASN A 91 -0.06 8.54 -5.10
N LEU A 92 -0.75 9.32 -4.26
CA LEU A 92 -1.60 8.81 -3.18
C LEU A 92 -3.05 8.80 -3.63
N ILE A 93 -3.65 7.63 -3.71
CA ILE A 93 -5.04 7.46 -4.15
C ILE A 93 -5.87 6.92 -2.99
N ASN A 94 -6.86 7.71 -2.54
CA ASN A 94 -7.82 7.25 -1.54
C ASN A 94 -8.88 6.36 -2.22
N ILE A 95 -9.09 5.15 -1.68
CA ILE A 95 -10.05 4.16 -2.21
C ILE A 95 -11.28 3.95 -1.31
N ASP A 96 -11.54 4.85 -0.36
CA ASP A 96 -12.71 4.76 0.55
C ASP A 96 -14.03 4.74 -0.23
N ASN A 97 -14.13 5.53 -1.30
CA ASN A 97 -15.33 5.58 -2.14
C ASN A 97 -15.66 4.22 -2.78
N PHE A 98 -14.64 3.39 -3.08
CA PHE A 98 -14.87 2.05 -3.61
C PHE A 98 -15.58 1.16 -2.59
N TYR A 99 -15.21 1.25 -1.31
CA TYR A 99 -15.85 0.50 -0.24
C TYR A 99 -17.28 0.98 0.06
N ILE A 100 -17.53 2.29 -0.06
CA ILE A 100 -18.86 2.87 0.13
C ILE A 100 -19.80 2.38 -0.98
N ALA A 101 -19.37 2.39 -2.24
CA ALA A 101 -20.19 1.96 -3.37
C ALA A 101 -20.56 0.46 -3.33
N LEU A 102 -19.76 -0.38 -2.66
CA LEU A 102 -20.07 -1.80 -2.45
C LEU A 102 -21.05 -2.07 -1.31
N SER A 103 -21.35 -1.04 -0.50
CA SER A 103 -22.27 -1.14 0.64
C SER A 103 -23.71 -0.70 0.35
N GLU A 104 -23.95 -0.18 -0.87
CA GLU A 104 -25.26 0.15 -1.44
C GLU A 104 -25.77 -0.99 -2.32
#